data_AF-Q87FZ9-F1
#
_entry.id   AF-Q87FZ9-F1
#
_cell.length_a   1.000
_cell.length_b   1.000
_cell.length_c   1.000
_cell.angle_alpha   90.00
_cell.angle_beta   90.00
_cell.angle_gamma   90.00
#
_symmetry.space_group_name_H-M   'P 1'
#
loop_
_entity.id
_entity.type
_entity.pdbx_description
1 polymer ?
#
loop_
_entity_poly.entity_id
_entity_poly.type
_entity_poly.pdbx_seq_one_letter_code
_entity_poly.pdbx_strand_id
1 'polypeptide(L)'
;MLNNVLTAYYGEIYGIAFFSHYLNNYKQAEQRALWQTLVDVEKLTAEKLKPVLQAHGLEIENRHQEMMEKGLSDAEKWIDLPWSELVATLLNWVEPYEVTYREWQTLALEKNSNAVNFQTAFDLVAEHETAIYQCWQRYHANESGLPILHAFLAKYR
;
A
#
# COMPACT_ATOMS: atom_id res chain seq x y z
N MET A 1 10.81 4.39 15.00
CA MET A 1 10.66 3.04 14.42
C MET A 1 9.23 2.57 14.61
N LEU A 2 8.75 2.31 15.83
CA LEU A 2 7.36 1.90 16.07
C LEU A 2 6.32 2.87 15.48
N ASN A 3 6.50 4.20 15.65
CA ASN A 3 5.61 5.19 15.03
C ASN A 3 5.59 5.13 13.50
N ASN A 4 6.68 4.73 12.84
CA ASN A 4 6.72 4.61 11.39
C ASN A 4 5.96 3.37 10.93
N VAL A 5 6.05 2.27 11.68
CA VAL A 5 5.23 1.06 11.44
C VAL A 5 3.75 1.38 11.65
N LEU A 6 3.41 2.19 12.65
CA LEU A 6 2.03 2.64 12.88
C LEU A 6 1.54 3.53 11.74
N THR A 7 2.38 4.45 11.25
CA THR A 7 2.08 5.28 10.08
C THR A 7 1.85 4.43 8.83
N ALA A 8 2.71 3.43 8.57
CA ALA A 8 2.56 2.51 7.46
C ALA A 8 1.23 1.74 7.56
N TYR A 9 0.93 1.18 8.74
CA TYR A 9 -0.34 0.49 8.99
C TYR A 9 -1.57 1.38 8.70
N TYR A 10 -1.53 2.65 9.11
CA TYR A 10 -2.60 3.59 8.75
C TYR A 10 -2.66 3.88 7.25
N GLY A 11 -1.50 3.91 6.58
CA GLY A 11 -1.41 3.93 5.11
C GLY A 11 -2.16 2.76 4.48
N GLU A 12 -2.02 1.55 5.02
CA GLU A 12 -2.75 0.37 4.52
C GLU A 12 -4.27 0.53 4.67
N ILE A 13 -4.75 1.03 5.82
CA ILE A 13 -6.19 1.27 6.04
C ILE A 13 -6.74 2.28 5.02
N TYR A 14 -5.95 3.31 4.73
CA TYR A 14 -6.26 4.28 3.68
C TYR A 14 -6.29 3.62 2.29
N GLY A 15 -5.27 2.83 1.94
CA GLY A 15 -5.16 2.17 0.64
C GLY A 15 -6.27 1.14 0.41
N ILE A 16 -6.66 0.39 1.45
CA ILE A 16 -7.83 -0.51 1.42
C ILE A 16 -9.08 0.26 1.03
N ALA A 17 -9.37 1.39 1.67
CA ALA A 17 -10.55 2.19 1.38
C ALA A 17 -10.49 2.77 -0.05
N PHE A 18 -9.34 3.30 -0.42
CA PHE A 18 -9.09 3.88 -1.74
C PHE A 18 -9.32 2.85 -2.86
N PHE A 19 -8.60 1.71 -2.85
CA PHE A 19 -8.72 0.71 -3.91
C PHE A 19 -10.04 -0.05 -3.87
N SER A 20 -10.66 -0.22 -2.69
CA SER A 20 -12.00 -0.81 -2.60
C SER A 20 -13.05 0.09 -3.25
N HIS A 21 -12.88 1.41 -3.18
CA HIS A 21 -13.77 2.34 -3.89
C HIS A 21 -13.67 2.14 -5.41
N TYR A 22 -12.46 2.04 -5.95
CA TYR A 22 -12.26 1.71 -7.37
C TYR A 22 -12.82 0.34 -7.76
N LEU A 23 -12.57 -0.69 -6.95
CA LEU A 23 -13.07 -2.04 -7.20
C LEU A 23 -14.59 -2.09 -7.39
N ASN A 24 -15.32 -1.27 -6.64
CA ASN A 24 -16.78 -1.26 -6.62
C ASN A 24 -17.41 -0.27 -7.61
N ASN A 25 -16.72 0.82 -7.94
CA ASN A 25 -17.32 1.94 -8.66
C ASN A 25 -16.64 2.27 -10.00
N TYR A 26 -15.47 1.68 -10.30
CA TYR A 26 -14.76 1.98 -11.55
C TYR A 26 -15.47 1.36 -12.75
N LYS A 27 -15.67 2.16 -13.80
CA LYS A 27 -16.53 1.81 -14.95
C LYS A 27 -15.96 0.70 -15.84
N GLN A 28 -14.64 0.51 -15.83
CA GLN A 28 -13.94 -0.46 -16.68
C GLN A 28 -13.80 -1.80 -15.96
N ALA A 29 -14.68 -2.75 -16.28
CA ALA A 29 -14.73 -4.07 -15.64
C ALA A 29 -13.46 -4.90 -15.88
N GLU A 30 -12.75 -4.66 -16.98
CA GLU A 30 -11.47 -5.30 -17.30
C GLU A 30 -10.37 -5.00 -16.25
N GLN A 31 -10.47 -3.88 -15.53
CA GLN A 31 -9.53 -3.51 -14.46
C GLN A 31 -9.91 -4.08 -13.10
N ARG A 32 -11.05 -4.78 -12.97
CA ARG A 32 -11.52 -5.33 -11.69
C ARG A 32 -10.49 -6.23 -11.02
N ALA A 33 -9.79 -7.07 -11.80
CA ALA A 33 -8.75 -7.95 -11.29
C ALA A 33 -7.58 -7.17 -10.67
N LEU A 34 -7.18 -6.06 -11.29
CA LEU A 34 -6.16 -5.16 -10.77
C LEU A 34 -6.60 -4.57 -9.43
N TRP A 35 -7.78 -3.95 -9.38
CA TRP A 35 -8.28 -3.31 -8.16
C TRP A 35 -8.43 -4.29 -7.01
N GLN A 36 -8.94 -5.50 -7.27
CA GLN A 36 -9.01 -6.55 -6.26
C GLN A 36 -7.62 -6.94 -5.76
N THR A 37 -6.65 -7.09 -6.68
CA THR A 37 -5.29 -7.49 -6.31
C THR A 37 -4.60 -6.41 -5.47
N LEU A 38 -4.81 -5.13 -5.79
CA LEU A 38 -4.32 -4.01 -4.96
C LEU A 38 -4.96 -4.03 -3.56
N VAL A 39 -6.27 -4.22 -3.46
CA VAL A 39 -6.94 -4.38 -2.15
C VAL A 39 -6.36 -5.55 -1.35
N ASP A 40 -6.07 -6.68 -2.02
CA ASP A 40 -5.48 -7.85 -1.37
C ASP A 40 -4.05 -7.57 -0.85
N VAL A 41 -3.27 -6.79 -1.60
CA VAL A 41 -1.91 -6.36 -1.21
C VAL A 41 -1.96 -5.52 0.06
N GLU A 42 -2.79 -4.48 0.10
CA GLU A 42 -2.96 -3.61 1.29
C GLU A 42 -3.44 -4.41 2.52
N LYS A 43 -4.43 -5.29 2.32
CA LYS A 43 -4.97 -6.12 3.41
C LYS A 43 -3.90 -7.04 3.99
N LEU A 44 -3.12 -7.69 3.13
CA LEU A 44 -2.04 -8.58 3.56
C LEU A 44 -0.98 -7.80 4.35
N THR A 45 -0.56 -6.64 3.86
CA THR A 45 0.41 -5.79 4.56
C THR A 45 -0.12 -5.38 5.93
N ALA A 46 -1.36 -4.87 6.01
CA ALA A 46 -2.00 -4.50 7.27
C ALA A 46 -2.07 -5.68 8.26
N GLU A 47 -2.45 -6.87 7.78
CA GLU A 47 -2.53 -8.09 8.58
C GLU A 47 -1.18 -8.45 9.20
N LYS A 48 -0.09 -8.35 8.44
CA LYS A 48 1.26 -8.68 8.92
C LYS A 48 1.86 -7.62 9.84
N LEU A 49 1.49 -6.34 9.67
CA LEU A 49 1.94 -5.25 10.56
C LEU A 49 1.22 -5.25 11.92
N LYS A 50 -0.05 -5.67 11.94
CA LYS A 50 -0.89 -5.63 13.15
C LYS A 50 -0.26 -6.35 14.36
N PRO A 51 0.25 -7.59 14.27
CA PRO A 51 0.92 -8.25 15.40
C PRO A 51 2.14 -7.49 15.94
N VAL A 52 2.89 -6.81 15.07
CA VAL A 52 4.07 -6.02 15.47
C VAL A 52 3.63 -4.83 16.34
N LEU A 53 2.55 -4.16 15.97
CA LEU A 53 2.00 -3.02 16.71
C LEU A 53 1.36 -3.46 18.04
N GLN A 54 0.58 -4.55 18.01
CA GLN A 54 -0.09 -5.08 19.19
C GLN A 54 0.91 -5.60 20.24
N ALA A 55 2.01 -6.22 19.81
CA ALA A 55 3.08 -6.67 20.72
C ALA A 55 3.72 -5.50 21.51
N HIS A 56 3.57 -4.27 21.03
CA HIS A 56 4.05 -3.06 21.70
C HIS A 56 2.92 -2.27 22.40
N GLY A 57 1.73 -2.84 22.52
CA GLY A 57 0.60 -2.26 23.27
C GLY A 57 -0.04 -1.03 22.64
N LEU A 58 0.10 -0.85 21.32
CA LEU A 58 -0.56 0.25 20.61
C LEU A 58 -2.02 -0.05 20.31
N GLU A 59 -2.88 0.93 20.57
CA GLU A 59 -4.25 0.96 20.04
C GLU A 59 -4.20 1.44 18.59
N ILE A 60 -4.53 0.53 17.67
CA ILE A 60 -4.40 0.76 16.23
C ILE A 60 -5.72 1.23 15.61
N GLU A 61 -6.85 0.99 16.26
CA GLU A 61 -8.18 1.29 15.74
C GLU A 61 -8.54 2.79 15.78
N ASN A 62 -7.81 3.59 16.58
CA ASN A 62 -8.18 4.98 16.92
C ASN A 62 -8.27 5.93 15.72
N ARG A 63 -7.59 5.65 14.61
CA ARG A 63 -7.65 6.47 13.38
C ARG A 63 -8.19 5.72 12.17
N HIS A 64 -8.74 4.52 12.35
CA HIS A 64 -9.24 3.73 11.21
C HIS A 64 -10.28 4.50 10.39
N GLN A 65 -11.27 5.10 11.07
CA GLN A 65 -12.33 5.85 10.40
C GLN A 65 -11.77 7.04 9.63
N GLU A 66 -10.89 7.84 10.25
CA GLU A 66 -10.22 8.97 9.61
C GLU A 66 -9.48 8.54 8.32
N MET A 67 -8.70 7.45 8.39
CA MET A 67 -7.93 6.98 7.25
C MET A 67 -8.82 6.41 6.15
N MET A 68 -9.90 5.71 6.50
CA MET A 68 -10.90 5.22 5.55
C MET A 68 -11.61 6.36 4.81
N GLU A 69 -12.07 7.37 5.54
CA GLU A 69 -12.73 8.55 4.96
C GLU A 69 -11.80 9.32 4.03
N LYS A 70 -10.53 9.46 4.43
CA LYS A 70 -9.51 10.09 3.60
C LYS A 70 -9.25 9.29 2.31
N GLY A 71 -9.11 7.97 2.40
CA GLY A 71 -8.92 7.09 1.24
C GLY A 71 -10.09 7.14 0.26
N LEU A 72 -11.32 7.14 0.79
CA LEU A 72 -12.52 7.33 0.00
C LEU A 72 -12.54 8.69 -0.71
N SER A 73 -12.29 9.76 0.05
CA SER A 73 -12.31 11.13 -0.49
C SER A 73 -11.29 11.34 -1.60
N ASP A 74 -10.09 10.77 -1.46
CA ASP A 74 -9.06 10.85 -2.49
C ASP A 74 -9.40 9.99 -3.72
N ALA A 75 -10.02 8.82 -3.54
CA ALA A 75 -10.45 7.99 -4.65
C ALA A 75 -11.51 8.68 -5.51
N GLU A 76 -12.48 9.34 -4.88
CA GLU A 76 -13.55 10.10 -5.54
C GLU A 76 -13.02 11.24 -6.43
N LYS A 77 -11.85 11.82 -6.12
CA LYS A 77 -11.26 12.90 -6.93
C LYS A 77 -10.88 12.45 -8.34
N TRP A 78 -10.52 11.18 -8.51
CA TRP A 78 -9.86 10.69 -9.72
C TRP A 78 -10.60 9.55 -10.41
N ILE A 79 -11.67 9.02 -9.82
CA ILE A 79 -12.36 7.83 -10.33
C ILE A 79 -12.94 7.99 -11.73
N ASP A 80 -13.25 9.22 -12.14
CA ASP A 80 -13.78 9.55 -13.46
C ASP A 80 -12.71 9.87 -14.51
N LEU A 81 -11.42 9.84 -14.14
CA LEU A 81 -10.34 10.08 -15.10
C LEU A 81 -10.27 8.96 -16.16
N PRO A 82 -9.95 9.32 -17.41
CA PRO A 82 -9.57 8.33 -18.42
C PRO A 82 -8.43 7.44 -17.92
N TRP A 83 -8.43 6.16 -18.32
CA TRP A 83 -7.46 5.17 -17.82
C TRP A 83 -6.00 5.63 -17.87
N SER A 84 -5.55 6.18 -19.00
CA SER A 84 -4.17 6.66 -19.15
C SER A 84 -3.83 7.82 -18.22
N GLU A 85 -4.78 8.73 -17.99
CA GLU A 85 -4.61 9.85 -17.06
C GLU A 85 -4.62 9.36 -15.62
N LEU A 86 -5.55 8.45 -15.27
CA LEU A 86 -5.61 7.84 -13.95
C LEU A 86 -4.29 7.14 -13.59
N VAL A 87 -3.76 6.30 -14.49
CA VAL A 87 -2.49 5.59 -14.25
C VAL A 87 -1.33 6.57 -14.05
N ALA A 88 -1.25 7.63 -14.86
CA ALA A 88 -0.22 8.66 -14.69
C ALA A 88 -0.38 9.42 -13.35
N THR A 89 -1.62 9.73 -12.96
CA THR A 89 -1.93 10.36 -11.67
C THR A 89 -1.52 9.46 -10.50
N LEU A 90 -1.88 8.18 -10.53
CA LEU A 90 -1.55 7.24 -9.46
C LEU A 90 -0.04 6.97 -9.37
N LEU A 91 0.65 6.85 -10.51
CA LEU A 91 2.10 6.65 -10.54
C LEU A 91 2.84 7.81 -9.86
N ASN A 92 2.50 9.05 -10.22
CA ASN A 92 3.10 10.25 -9.63
C ASN A 92 2.73 10.42 -8.14
N TRP A 93 1.55 9.94 -7.77
CA TRP A 93 1.06 10.02 -6.40
C TRP A 93 1.77 9.02 -5.47
N VAL A 94 2.06 7.80 -5.95
CA VAL A 94 2.74 6.74 -5.17
C VAL A 94 4.25 6.98 -5.03
N GLU A 95 4.90 7.57 -6.03
CA GLU A 95 6.37 7.72 -6.08
C GLU A 95 7.01 8.30 -4.80
N PRO A 96 6.50 9.38 -4.18
CA PRO A 96 7.07 9.91 -2.93
C PRO A 96 7.02 8.95 -1.74
N TYR A 97 5.97 8.12 -1.64
CA TYR A 97 5.81 7.15 -0.57
C TYR A 97 6.82 6.02 -0.71
N GLU A 98 7.02 5.57 -1.95
CA GLU A 98 7.98 4.52 -2.29
C GLU A 98 9.42 4.91 -1.92
N VAL A 99 9.82 6.15 -2.18
CA VAL A 99 11.11 6.70 -1.70
C VAL A 99 11.17 6.72 -0.18
N THR A 100 10.13 7.25 0.48
CA THR A 100 10.09 7.40 1.95
C THR A 100 10.23 6.06 2.67
N TYR A 101 9.55 5.01 2.17
CA TYR A 101 9.55 3.71 2.83
C TYR A 101 10.88 2.96 2.64
N ARG A 102 11.54 3.11 1.49
CA ARG A 102 12.92 2.63 1.31
C ARG A 102 13.90 3.31 2.25
N GLU A 103 13.78 4.62 2.46
CA GLU A 103 14.61 5.33 3.45
C GLU A 103 14.40 4.79 4.87
N TRP A 104 13.15 4.49 5.25
CA TRP A 104 12.86 3.89 6.56
C TRP A 104 13.47 2.50 6.72
N GLN A 105 13.46 1.68 5.66
CA GLN A 105 14.13 0.39 5.64
C GLN A 105 15.66 0.54 5.84
N THR A 106 16.30 1.46 5.11
CA THR A 106 17.74 1.74 5.29
C THR A 106 18.05 2.19 6.72
N LEU A 107 17.26 3.11 7.27
CA LEU A 107 17.43 3.59 8.65
C LEU A 107 17.22 2.48 9.69
N ALA A 108 16.34 1.52 9.44
CA ALA A 108 16.11 0.38 10.33
C ALA A 108 17.32 -0.58 10.37
N LEU A 109 17.96 -0.80 9.21
CA LEU A 109 19.21 -1.56 9.09
C LEU A 109 20.36 -0.88 9.82
N GLU A 110 20.55 0.43 9.60
CA GLU A 110 21.63 1.21 10.21
C GLU A 110 21.53 1.28 11.74
N LYS A 111 20.29 1.36 12.26
CA LYS A 111 20.05 1.45 13.71
C LYS A 111 20.16 0.11 14.43
N ASN A 112 20.54 -0.97 13.73
CA ASN A 112 20.75 -2.30 14.28
C ASN A 112 19.59 -2.68 15.21
N SER A 113 18.37 -2.53 14.68
CA SER A 113 17.13 -2.75 15.42
C SER A 113 16.95 -4.24 15.70
N ASN A 114 17.72 -4.76 16.67
CA ASN A 114 17.82 -6.18 17.05
C ASN A 114 16.50 -6.79 17.55
N ALA A 115 15.41 -6.02 17.58
CA ALA A 115 14.07 -6.57 17.67
C ALA A 115 13.68 -7.08 16.28
N VAL A 116 13.87 -8.39 16.08
CA VAL A 116 13.60 -9.16 14.84
C VAL A 116 12.32 -8.72 14.10
N ASN A 117 11.30 -8.29 14.84
CA ASN A 117 10.00 -7.89 14.28
C ASN A 117 10.01 -6.54 13.53
N PHE A 118 10.94 -5.60 13.83
CA PHE A 118 10.96 -4.29 13.17
C PHE A 118 11.60 -4.35 11.79
N GLN A 119 12.72 -5.07 11.64
CA GLN A 119 13.36 -5.22 10.34
C GLN A 119 12.39 -5.88 9.34
N THR A 120 11.74 -6.98 9.74
CA THR A 120 10.75 -7.66 8.91
C THR A 120 9.56 -6.76 8.55
N ALA A 121 9.10 -5.90 9.48
CA ALA A 121 8.02 -4.95 9.20
C ALA A 121 8.44 -3.88 8.18
N PHE A 122 9.66 -3.34 8.30
CA PHE A 122 10.14 -2.35 7.33
C PHE A 122 10.46 -2.94 5.96
N ASP A 123 10.98 -4.17 5.91
CA ASP A 123 11.17 -4.90 4.66
C ASP A 123 9.84 -5.12 3.94
N LEU A 124 8.82 -5.59 4.68
CA LEU A 124 7.48 -5.76 4.15
C LEU A 124 6.91 -4.46 3.56
N VAL A 125 6.99 -3.35 4.32
CA VAL A 125 6.43 -2.05 3.91
C VAL A 125 7.16 -1.49 2.68
N ALA A 126 8.48 -1.58 2.65
CA ALA A 126 9.25 -1.11 1.49
C ALA A 126 8.95 -1.95 0.23
N GLU A 127 8.85 -3.27 0.38
CA GLU A 127 8.52 -4.17 -0.74
C GLU A 127 7.09 -4.01 -1.24
N HIS A 128 6.13 -3.76 -0.34
CA HIS A 128 4.74 -3.46 -0.67
C HIS A 128 4.65 -2.22 -1.57
N GLU A 129 5.22 -1.11 -1.14
CA GLU A 129 5.12 0.15 -1.88
C GLU A 129 5.89 0.07 -3.20
N THR A 130 7.03 -0.63 -3.20
CA THR A 130 7.78 -0.95 -4.43
C THR A 130 6.92 -1.75 -5.42
N ALA A 131 6.18 -2.75 -4.94
CA ALA A 131 5.33 -3.57 -5.80
C ALA A 131 4.19 -2.75 -6.43
N ILE A 132 3.57 -1.84 -5.67
CA ILE A 132 2.53 -0.94 -6.18
C ILE A 132 3.10 0.06 -7.18
N TYR A 133 4.22 0.70 -6.86
CA TYR A 133 4.89 1.64 -7.76
C TYR A 133 5.28 0.98 -9.09
N GLN A 134 5.93 -0.18 -9.03
CA GLN A 134 6.31 -0.93 -10.24
C GLN A 134 5.08 -1.42 -11.02
N CYS A 135 4.00 -1.80 -10.34
CA CYS A 135 2.74 -2.12 -11.00
C CYS A 135 2.22 -0.93 -11.82
N TRP A 136 2.21 0.28 -11.24
CA TRP A 136 1.81 1.48 -11.96
C TRP A 136 2.77 1.85 -13.11
N GLN A 137 4.08 1.67 -12.93
CA GLN A 137 5.05 1.87 -14.01
C GLN A 137 4.75 0.97 -15.21
N ARG A 138 4.41 -0.31 -14.98
CA ARG A 138 4.04 -1.25 -16.06
C ARG A 138 2.77 -0.81 -16.76
N TYR A 139 1.72 -0.46 -16.02
CA TYR A 139 0.48 0.03 -16.64
C TYR A 139 0.68 1.33 -17.41
N HIS A 140 1.56 2.22 -16.94
CA HIS A 140 1.93 3.44 -17.65
C HIS A 140 2.66 3.13 -18.97
N ALA A 141 3.43 2.04 -19.01
CA ALA A 141 4.05 1.50 -20.22
C ALA A 141 3.11 0.64 -21.09
N ASN A 142 1.82 0.58 -20.78
CA ASN A 142 0.80 -0.28 -21.43
C ASN A 142 1.07 -1.80 -21.28
N GLU A 143 1.72 -2.19 -20.19
CA GLU A 143 1.97 -3.58 -19.82
C GLU A 143 1.21 -3.94 -18.54
N SER A 144 0.95 -5.23 -18.31
CA SER A 144 0.28 -5.65 -17.07
C SER A 144 1.24 -5.60 -15.88
N GLY A 145 0.82 -4.88 -14.84
CA GLY A 145 1.49 -4.85 -13.52
C GLY A 145 1.08 -5.98 -12.58
N LEU A 146 0.01 -6.73 -12.89
CA LEU A 146 -0.51 -7.82 -12.05
C LEU A 146 0.54 -8.87 -11.63
N PRO A 147 1.47 -9.32 -12.50
CA PRO A 147 2.48 -10.29 -12.10
C PRO A 147 3.35 -9.82 -10.92
N ILE A 148 3.62 -8.52 -10.81
CA ILE A 148 4.40 -7.94 -9.70
C ILE A 148 3.63 -8.04 -8.39
N LEU A 149 2.35 -7.64 -8.41
CA LEU A 149 1.49 -7.73 -7.23
C LEU A 149 1.29 -9.18 -6.80
N HIS A 150 1.11 -10.10 -7.75
CA HIS A 150 1.00 -11.52 -7.44
C HIS A 150 2.30 -12.11 -6.85
N ALA A 151 3.47 -11.68 -7.32
CA ALA A 151 4.75 -12.09 -6.75
C ALA A 151 4.89 -11.62 -5.29
N PHE A 152 4.50 -10.38 -4.99
CA PHE A 152 4.44 -9.87 -3.62
C PHE A 152 3.50 -10.71 -2.74
N LEU A 153 2.26 -10.93 -3.19
CA LEU A 153 1.28 -11.74 -2.46
C LEU A 153 1.78 -13.16 -2.23
N ALA A 154 2.41 -13.79 -3.23
CA ALA A 154 2.96 -15.14 -3.09
C ALA A 154 4.11 -15.22 -2.09
N LYS A 155 4.90 -14.16 -1.93
CA LYS A 155 6.00 -14.09 -0.98
C LYS A 155 5.53 -13.97 0.47
N TYR A 156 4.42 -13.25 0.71
CA TYR A 156 3.99 -12.87 2.06
C TYR A 156 2.73 -13.59 2.57
N ARG A 157 2.00 -14.32 1.72
CA ARG A 157 0.90 -15.21 2.15
C ARG A 157 1.44 -16.41 2.94
#